data_AF-A0A0A6D2M2-F1
#
_entry.id   AF-A0A0A6D2M2-F1
#
_cell.length_a   1.000
_cell.length_b   1.000
_cell.length_c   1.000
_cell.angle_alpha   90.00
_cell.angle_beta   90.00
_cell.angle_gamma   90.00
#
_symmetry.space_group_name_H-M   'P 1'
#
loop_
_entity.id
_entity.type
_entity.pdbx_description
1 polymer ?
#
loop_
_entity_poly.entity_id
_entity_poly.type
_entity_poly.pdbx_seq_one_letter_code
_entity_poly.pdbx_strand_id
1 'polypeptide(L)' 'MIRLVARTATLRAGRDTASDPVTALAVGDTIEVLEIAGSSAWGVAQPHGLVGYVEIDALDLPDGKAVAA' A
#
# COMPACT_ATOMS: atom_id res chain seq x y z
N MET A 1 -8.31 0.64 7.56
CA MET A 1 -8.93 1.85 6.94
C MET A 1 -8.80 1.76 5.43
N ILE A 2 -9.86 2.04 4.67
CA ILE A 2 -9.81 1.97 3.20
C ILE A 2 -9.04 3.17 2.64
N ARG A 3 -8.15 2.91 1.67
CA ARG A 3 -7.37 3.91 0.93
C ARG A 3 -7.42 3.61 -0.56
N LEU A 4 -7.43 4.68 -1.35
CA LEU A 4 -7.34 4.61 -2.80
C LEU A 4 -5.88 4.47 -3.21
N VAL A 5 -5.63 3.66 -4.22
CA VAL A 5 -4.36 3.64 -4.93
C VAL A 5 -4.31 4.87 -5.84
N ALA A 6 -3.49 5.85 -5.48
CA ALA A 6 -3.30 7.11 -6.21
C ALA A 6 -2.23 7.00 -7.31
N ARG A 7 -1.33 6.02 -7.21
CA ARG A 7 -0.32 5.68 -8.22
C ARG A 7 -0.21 4.17 -8.36
N THR A 8 -0.01 3.70 -9.60
CA THR A 8 0.24 2.27 -9.86
C THR A 8 1.38 1.75 -8.98
N ALA A 9 1.16 0.59 -8.35
CA ALA A 9 2.12 -0.02 -7.45
C ALA A 9 2.07 -1.55 -7.53
N THR A 10 2.96 -2.21 -6.80
CA THR A 10 2.97 -3.66 -6.65
C THR A 10 2.68 -3.99 -5.19
N LEU A 11 1.69 -4.85 -4.96
CA LEU A 11 1.48 -5.49 -3.67
C LEU A 11 2.50 -6.62 -3.54
N ARG A 12 3.26 -6.65 -2.45
CA ARG A 12 4.36 -7.61 -2.22
C ARG A 12 4.14 -8.46 -0.99
N ALA A 13 4.65 -9.69 -1.01
CA ALA A 13 4.51 -10.63 0.11
C ALA A 13 5.29 -10.15 1.36
N GLY A 14 6.40 -9.47 1.15
CA GLY A 14 7.24 -8.84 2.17
C GLY A 14 7.45 -7.36 1.90
N ARG A 15 7.95 -6.65 2.92
CA ARG A 15 8.16 -5.20 2.88
C ARG A 15 9.23 -4.77 1.88
N ASP A 16 10.21 -5.62 1.63
CA ASP A 16 11.29 -5.31 0.70
C ASP A 16 10.77 -5.19 -0.74
N THR A 17 11.24 -4.18 -1.46
CA THR A 17 10.99 -4.01 -2.91
C THR A 17 11.43 -5.21 -3.76
N ALA A 18 12.38 -6.03 -3.28
CA ALA A 18 12.81 -7.27 -3.90
C ALA A 18 11.94 -8.47 -3.54
N SER A 19 10.98 -8.32 -2.62
CA SER A 19 10.06 -9.40 -2.24
C SER A 19 9.10 -9.77 -3.38
N ASP A 20 8.68 -11.04 -3.35
CA ASP A 20 7.79 -11.63 -4.34
C ASP A 20 6.54 -10.76 -4.59
N PRO A 21 6.25 -10.44 -5.86
CA PRO A 21 5.04 -9.71 -6.21
C PRO A 21 3.82 -10.61 -6.01
N VAL A 22 2.81 -10.08 -5.33
CA VAL A 22 1.49 -10.72 -5.17
C VAL A 22 0.59 -10.32 -6.32
N THR A 23 0.46 -9.01 -6.57
CA THR A 23 -0.32 -8.46 -7.69
C THR A 23 0.13 -7.03 -8.03
N ALA A 24 -0.20 -6.57 -9.23
CA ALA A 24 -0.18 -5.15 -9.54
C ALA A 24 -1.45 -4.47 -9.01
N LEU A 25 -1.31 -3.22 -8.59
CA LEU A 25 -2.38 -2.33 -8.17
C LEU A 25 -2.49 -1.19 -9.18
N ALA A 26 -3.69 -0.96 -9.69
CA ALA A 26 -4.01 0.13 -10.61
C ALA A 26 -4.49 1.37 -9.84
N VAL A 27 -4.37 2.55 -10.47
CA VAL A 27 -4.98 3.76 -9.92
C VAL A 27 -6.48 3.59 -9.83
N GLY A 28 -7.07 3.92 -8.68
CA GLY A 28 -8.48 3.75 -8.40
C GLY A 28 -8.83 2.44 -7.68
N ASP A 29 -7.90 1.47 -7.62
CA ASP A 29 -8.06 0.30 -6.76
C ASP A 29 -8.08 0.74 -5.29
N THR A 30 -8.60 -0.13 -4.42
CA THR A 30 -8.67 0.13 -2.99
C THR A 30 -7.90 -0.89 -2.17
N ILE A 31 -7.18 -0.39 -1.16
CA ILE A 31 -6.49 -1.19 -0.15
C ILE A 31 -7.15 -0.93 1.20
N GLU A 32 -7.57 -1.98 1.90
CA GLU A 32 -7.82 -1.90 3.32
C GLU A 32 -6.49 -1.95 4.07
N VAL A 33 -6.00 -0.77 4.47
CA VAL A 33 -4.77 -0.65 5.26
C VAL A 33 -5.03 -1.12 6.68
N LEU A 34 -4.26 -2.10 7.12
CA LEU A 34 -4.32 -2.69 8.46
C LEU A 34 -3.21 -2.14 9.36
N GLU A 35 -2.02 -1.94 8.80
CA GLU A 35 -0.86 -1.41 9.52
C GLU A 35 -0.07 -0.45 8.61
N ILE A 36 0.45 0.62 9.21
CA ILE A 36 1.48 1.46 8.60
C ILE A 36 2.77 1.23 9.38
N ALA A 37 3.86 1.02 8.67
CA ALA A 37 5.15 0.90 9.27
C ALA A 37 6.20 1.53 8.36
N GLY A 38 6.89 2.55 8.86
CA GLY A 38 7.83 3.32 8.04
C GLY A 38 7.16 3.85 6.76
N SER A 39 7.77 3.56 5.62
CA SER A 39 7.30 3.97 4.30
C SER A 39 6.31 3.00 3.64
N SER A 40 5.89 1.93 4.33
CA SER A 40 5.02 0.90 3.74
C SER A 40 3.74 0.72 4.55
N ALA A 41 2.67 0.37 3.85
CA ALA A 41 1.40 -0.07 4.43
C ALA A 41 1.24 -1.58 4.19
N TRP A 42 0.79 -2.30 5.22
CA TRP A 42 0.28 -3.67 5.09
C TRP A 42 -1.24 -3.63 4.99
N GLY A 43 -1.81 -4.33 4.02
CA GLY A 43 -3.25 -4.28 3.82
C GLY A 43 -3.79 -5.33 2.86
N VAL A 44 -5.09 -5.25 2.64
CA VAL A 44 -5.85 -6.16 1.78
C VAL A 44 -6.30 -5.41 0.52
N ALA A 45 -5.85 -5.87 -0.65
CA ALA A 45 -6.29 -5.37 -1.95
C ALA A 45 -7.69 -5.90 -2.27
N GLN A 46 -8.61 -4.97 -2.51
CA GLN A 46 -9.97 -5.28 -2.93
C GLN A 46 -10.10 -5.15 -4.46
N PRO A 47 -10.98 -5.94 -5.10
CA PRO A 47 -11.95 -6.88 -4.51
C PRO A 47 -11.37 -8.28 -4.25
N HIS A 48 -10.13 -8.56 -4.65
CA HIS A 48 -9.59 -9.93 -4.69
C HIS A 48 -9.19 -10.51 -3.32
N GLY A 49 -9.14 -9.69 -2.27
CA GLY A 49 -8.77 -10.14 -0.91
C GLY A 49 -7.30 -10.49 -0.75
N LEU A 50 -6.43 -10.02 -1.65
CA LEU A 50 -5.00 -10.33 -1.63
C LEU A 50 -4.30 -9.47 -0.58
N VAL A 51 -3.44 -10.07 0.23
CA VAL A 51 -2.78 -9.40 1.36
C VAL A 51 -1.31 -9.17 1.05
N GLY A 52 -0.80 -7.99 1.39
CA GLY A 52 0.62 -7.69 1.23
C GLY A 52 1.01 -6.27 1.62
N TYR A 53 2.27 -5.94 1.35
CA TYR A 53 2.86 -4.62 1.53
C TYR A 53 2.74 -3.79 0.25
N VAL A 54 2.49 -2.50 0.42
CA VAL A 54 2.52 -1.48 -0.63
C VAL A 54 3.20 -0.22 -0.09
N GLU A 55 3.88 0.55 -0.95
CA GLU A 55 4.46 1.84 -0.54
C GLU A 55 3.35 2.82 -0.15
N ILE A 56 3.55 3.52 0.96
CA ILE A 56 2.56 4.44 1.52
C ILE A 56 2.26 5.62 0.59
N ASP A 57 3.27 6.04 -0.18
CA ASP A 57 3.17 7.15 -1.13
C ASP A 57 2.41 6.76 -2.41
N ALA A 58 2.07 5.48 -2.60
CA ALA A 58 1.19 5.03 -3.66
C ALA A 58 -0.29 5.17 -3.30
N LEU A 59 -0.60 5.40 -2.02
CA LEU A 59 -1.95 5.54 -1.50
C LEU A 59 -2.34 7.02 -1.35
N ASP A 60 -3.64 7.31 -1.34
CA ASP A 60 -4.22 8.62 -1.04
C ASP A 60 -4.13 9.02 0.45
N LEU A 61 -3.00 8.70 1.08
CA LEU A 61 -2.71 9.15 2.43
C LEU A 61 -2.25 10.61 2.39
N PRO A 62 -2.69 11.45 3.35
CA PRO A 62 -2.12 12.78 3.49
C PRO A 62 -0.60 12.63 3.66
N ASP A 63 0.16 13.39 2.86
CA ASP A 63 1.61 13.26 2.71
C ASP A 63 2.26 12.88 4.05
N GLY A 64 2.76 11.66 4.13
CA GLY A 64 3.47 11.12 5.29
C GLY A 64 4.83 11.79 5.53
N LYS A 65 5.03 13.04 5.09
CA LYS A 65 6.04 13.90 5.70
C LYS A 65 5.62 14.06 7.15
N ALA A 66 6.25 13.25 8.00
CA ALA A 66 6.24 13.42 9.44
C ALA A 66 6.28 14.92 9.74
N VAL A 67 5.36 15.38 10.60
CA VAL A 67 5.57 16.59 11.37
C VAL A 67 6.88 16.39 12.13
N ALA A 68 7.99 16.79 11.52
CA ALA A 68 9.24 17.01 12.19
C ALA A 68 9.02 18.27 13.02
N ALA A 69 8.61 18.07 14.26
CA ALA A 69 8.63 19.08 15.31
C ALA A 69 10.09 19.39 15.70
#